data_AF-A0A2A5M4M9-F1
#
_entry.id   AF-A0A2A5M4M9-F1
#
_cell.length_a   1.000
_cell.length_b   1.000
_cell.length_c   1.000
_cell.angle_alpha   90.00
_cell.angle_beta   90.00
_cell.angle_gamma   90.00
#
_symmetry.space_group_name_H-M   'P 1'
#
loop_
_entity.id
_entity.type
_entity.pdbx_description
1 polymer ?
#
loop_
_entity_poly.entity_id
_entity_poly.type
_entity_poly.pdbx_seq_one_letter_code
_entity_poly.pdbx_strand_id
1 'polypeptide(L)' 'MSSKFSKIGFILAVAGSAVGLGNAWKFPTLVGQSGGSAFILLYIILTLG' A
#
# COMPACT_ATOMS: atom_id res chain seq x y z
N MET A 1 22.17 13.20 -23.22
CA MET A 1 20.94 12.52 -22.78
C MET A 1 21.27 11.70 -21.52
N SER A 2 21.11 12.26 -20.31
CA SER A 2 21.48 11.56 -19.06
C SER A 2 20.29 10.77 -18.54
N SER A 3 20.26 9.46 -18.80
CA SER A 3 19.24 8.52 -18.34
C SER A 3 19.41 8.22 -16.84
N LYS A 4 19.01 9.16 -15.97
CA LYS A 4 18.99 8.91 -14.53
C LYS A 4 17.67 8.28 -14.10
N PHE A 5 17.44 7.04 -14.53
CA PHE A 5 16.53 6.16 -13.81
C PHE A 5 17.21 5.77 -12.49
N SER A 6 17.15 6.68 -11.52
CA SER A 6 17.74 6.47 -10.20
C SER A 6 17.02 5.31 -9.50
N LYS A 7 17.70 4.59 -8.60
CA LYS A 7 17.06 3.55 -7.76
C LYS A 7 15.78 4.07 -7.12
N ILE A 8 15.80 5.34 -6.73
CA ILE A 8 14.66 6.08 -6.19
C ILE A 8 13.52 6.15 -7.21
N GLY A 9 13.79 6.50 -8.47
CA GLY A 9 12.76 6.53 -9.54
C GLY A 9 12.14 5.16 -9.81
N PHE A 10 12.93 4.08 -9.75
CA PHE A 10 12.40 2.72 -9.85
C PHE A 10 11.51 2.35 -8.66
N ILE A 11 11.95 2.65 -7.44
CA ILE A 11 11.19 2.39 -6.21
C ILE A 11 9.88 3.19 -6.21
N LEU A 12 9.90 4.47 -6.61
CA LEU A 12 8.68 5.28 -6.70
C LEU A 12 7.72 4.80 -7.78
N ALA A 13 8.21 4.33 -8.94
CA ALA A 13 7.37 3.78 -9.99
C ALA A 13 6.68 2.47 -9.55
N VAL A 14 7.42 1.59 -8.88
CA VAL A 14 6.88 0.34 -8.32
C VAL A 14 5.93 0.62 -7.16
N ALA A 15 6.30 1.53 -6.24
CA ALA A 15 5.46 1.93 -5.12
C ALA A 15 4.16 2.61 -5.59
N GLY A 16 4.21 3.47 -6.61
CA GLY A 16 3.03 4.09 -7.21
C GLY A 16 2.10 3.09 -7.90
N SER A 17 2.63 2.00 -8.46
CA SER A 17 1.81 0.91 -8.99
C SER A 17 1.19 0.03 -7.90
N ALA A 18 1.91 -0.18 -6.80
CA ALA A 18 1.44 -0.97 -5.66
C ALA A 18 0.46 -0.21 -4.76
N VAL A 19 0.64 1.10 -4.62
CA VAL A 19 -0.14 1.97 -3.72
C VAL A 19 -0.93 2.98 -4.55
N GLY A 20 -2.17 2.60 -4.93
CA GLY A 20 -3.11 3.48 -5.64
C GLY A 20 -4.09 4.21 -4.72
N LEU A 21 -4.82 5.20 -5.26
CA LEU A 21 -5.92 5.93 -4.60
C LEU A 21 -6.93 5.00 -3.91
N GLY A 22 -7.19 3.83 -4.52
CA GLY A 22 -8.02 2.80 -3.94
C GLY A 22 -7.49 2.25 -2.62
N ASN A 23 -6.18 2.05 -2.47
CA ASN A 23 -5.61 1.56 -1.21
C ASN A 23 -5.61 2.62 -0.12
N ALA A 24 -5.52 3.91 -0.46
CA ALA A 24 -5.57 4.98 0.52
C ALA A 24 -6.99 5.23 1.07
N TRP A 25 -8.04 5.08 0.26
CA TRP A 25 -9.41 5.47 0.62
C TRP A 25 -10.36 4.28 0.86
N LYS A 26 -10.16 3.17 0.15
CA LYS A 26 -10.96 1.95 0.31
C LYS A 26 -10.49 1.12 1.50
N PHE A 27 -9.21 1.17 1.85
CA PHE A 27 -8.66 0.52 3.03
C PHE A 27 -9.30 1.03 4.34
N PRO A 28 -9.33 2.35 4.65
CA PRO A 28 -9.94 2.82 5.90
C PRO A 28 -11.45 2.55 5.98
N THR A 29 -12.17 2.58 4.85
CA THR A 29 -13.60 2.26 4.81
C THR A 29 -13.87 0.76 5.00
N LEU A 30 -13.07 -0.11 4.38
CA LEU A 30 -13.12 -1.56 4.63
C LEU A 30 -12.75 -1.89 6.07
N VAL A 31 -11.68 -1.30 6.60
CA VAL A 31 -11.27 -1.41 8.01
C VAL A 31 -12.42 -1.01 8.92
N GLY A 32 -13.05 0.15 8.70
CA GLY A 32 -14.16 0.63 9.52
C GLY A 32 -15.39 -0.30 9.50
N GLN A 33 -15.68 -0.95 8.37
CA GLN A 33 -16.82 -1.87 8.24
C GLN A 33 -16.51 -3.31 8.68
N SER A 34 -15.25 -3.77 8.57
CA SER A 34 -14.83 -5.14 8.84
C SER A 34 -14.30 -5.36 10.27
N GLY A 35 -14.65 -4.49 11.22
CA GLY A 35 -14.27 -4.66 12.64
C GLY A 35 -13.07 -3.82 13.08
N GLY A 36 -12.68 -2.80 12.32
CA GLY A 36 -11.72 -1.77 12.72
C GLY A 36 -10.31 -2.32 12.98
N SER A 37 -9.84 -2.16 14.22
CA SER A 37 -8.51 -2.57 14.67
C SER A 37 -8.28 -4.09 14.59
N ALA A 38 -9.32 -4.91 14.72
CA ALA A 38 -9.21 -6.36 14.57
C ALA A 38 -8.85 -6.77 13.14
N PHE A 39 -9.41 -6.08 12.14
CA PHE A 39 -9.10 -6.28 10.73
C PHE A 39 -7.66 -5.87 10.41
N ILE A 40 -7.17 -4.77 11.00
CA ILE A 40 -5.79 -4.29 10.82
C ILE A 40 -4.79 -5.29 11.40
N LEU A 41 -5.06 -5.85 12.59
CA LEU A 41 -4.22 -6.87 13.21
C LEU A 41 -4.12 -8.13 12.35
N LEU A 42 -5.25 -8.64 11.86
CA LEU A 42 -5.29 -9.78 10.94
C LEU A 42 -4.59 -9.48 9.61
N TYR A 43 -4.78 -8.28 9.06
CA TYR A 43 -4.12 -7.84 7.84
C TYR A 43 -2.59 -7.83 7.97
N ILE A 44 -2.06 -7.31 9.08
CA ILE A 44 -0.60 -7.29 9.34
C ILE A 44 -0.08 -8.72 9.51
N ILE A 45 -0.78 -9.58 10.25
CA ILE A 45 -0.38 -10.98 10.44
C ILE A 45 -0.36 -11.72 9.09
N LEU A 46 -1.38 -11.56 8.26
CA LEU A 46 -1.46 -12.20 6.94
C LEU A 46 -0.49 -11.62 5.91
N THR A 47 -0.11 -10.34 6.04
CA THR A 47 0.81 -9.68 5.11
C THR A 47 2.28 -9.96 5.46
N LEU A 48 2.60 -10.15 6.75
CA LEU A 48 3.96 -10.38 7.24
C LEU A 48 4.29 -11.87 7.45
N GLY A 49 3.26 -12.72 7.61
CA GLY A 49 3.38 -14.17 7.74
C GLY A 49 3.49 -14.91 6.41
#